data_AF-A0A512IZB9-F1
#
_entry.id   AF-A0A512IZB9-F1
#
_cell.length_a   1.000
_cell.length_b   1.000
_cell.length_c   1.000
_cell.angle_alpha   90.00
_cell.angle_beta   90.00
_cell.angle_gamma   90.00
#
_symmetry.space_group_name_H-M   'P 1'
#
loop_
_entity.id
_entity.type
_entity.pdbx_description
1 polymer ?
#
loop_
_entity_poly.entity_id
_entity_poly.type
_entity_poly.pdbx_seq_one_letter_code
_entity_poly.pdbx_strand_id
1 'polypeptide(L)'
;MQIQSAFGVVPNMFKAVTNSPAALASLWGSFDVLGRGRIGAKLGEQIAVAVADRNHCAYCLAAHTVLGQKAGATSAEMAEAQRGRSTDPKTAAALAFAVKVVECRAAIETADAADIERWLIGHASEIAAAGLDPRKLRADSEQHGLRLREAGARLFADWLASLDRPSSGGCP
;
A
#
# COMPACT_ATOMS: atom_id res chain seq x y z
N MET A 1 16.04 -8.39 -18.89
CA MET A 1 15.88 -8.00 -17.47
C MET A 1 14.38 -7.88 -17.19
N GLN A 2 13.84 -8.58 -16.19
CA GLN A 2 12.39 -8.72 -15.93
C GLN A 2 11.64 -7.36 -15.87
N ILE A 3 12.26 -6.34 -15.25
CA ILE A 3 11.70 -4.98 -15.14
C ILE A 3 11.47 -4.33 -16.52
N GLN A 4 12.44 -4.41 -17.44
CA GLN A 4 12.30 -3.85 -18.78
C GLN A 4 11.21 -4.58 -19.59
N SER A 5 11.06 -5.89 -19.38
CA SER A 5 9.98 -6.65 -20.02
C SER A 5 8.60 -6.23 -19.54
N ALA A 6 8.46 -5.87 -18.26
CA ALA A 6 7.18 -5.47 -17.69
C ALA A 6 6.74 -4.06 -18.09
N PHE A 7 7.69 -3.13 -18.23
CA PHE A 7 7.39 -1.71 -18.48
C PHE A 7 7.78 -1.22 -19.88
N GLY A 8 8.45 -2.04 -20.69
CA GLY A 8 9.05 -1.68 -21.99
C GLY A 8 10.34 -0.86 -21.88
N VAL A 9 10.50 -0.14 -20.77
CA VAL A 9 11.71 0.61 -20.39
C VAL A 9 12.05 0.29 -18.94
N VAL A 10 13.21 0.72 -18.46
CA VAL A 10 13.53 0.67 -17.02
C VAL A 10 13.14 2.02 -16.40
N PRO A 11 12.09 2.11 -15.56
CA PRO A 11 11.74 3.36 -14.90
C PRO A 11 12.89 3.89 -14.03
N ASN A 12 13.02 5.22 -13.94
CA ASN A 12 14.12 5.85 -13.20
C ASN A 12 14.14 5.46 -11.71
N MET A 13 13.00 5.15 -11.10
CA MET A 13 12.96 4.63 -9.73
C MET A 13 13.76 3.33 -9.56
N PHE A 14 13.63 2.39 -10.49
CA PHE A 14 14.42 1.14 -10.45
C PHE A 14 15.90 1.39 -10.73
N LYS A 15 16.23 2.38 -11.59
CA LYS A 15 17.63 2.79 -11.80
C LYS A 15 18.25 3.42 -10.56
N ALA A 16 17.49 4.19 -9.78
CA ALA A 16 17.99 4.88 -8.60
C ALA A 16 18.40 3.92 -7.48
N VAL A 17 17.73 2.76 -7.37
CA VAL A 17 18.00 1.77 -6.32
C VAL A 17 19.02 0.70 -6.72
N THR A 18 19.62 0.78 -7.92
CA THR A 18 20.57 -0.25 -8.42
C THR A 18 21.85 -0.37 -7.61
N ASN A 19 22.21 0.67 -6.84
CA ASN A 19 23.36 0.62 -5.93
C ASN A 19 23.18 -0.41 -4.80
N SER A 20 21.97 -0.96 -4.61
CA SER A 20 21.69 -2.06 -3.70
C SER A 20 20.85 -3.15 -4.38
N PRO A 21 21.44 -4.32 -4.71
CA PRO A 21 20.70 -5.45 -5.27
C PRO A 21 19.54 -5.92 -4.38
N ALA A 22 19.71 -5.88 -3.06
CA ALA A 22 18.66 -6.26 -2.11
C ALA A 22 17.48 -5.28 -2.14
N ALA A 23 17.74 -3.97 -2.18
CA ALA A 23 16.69 -2.96 -2.29
C ALA A 23 15.96 -3.06 -3.63
N LEU A 24 16.69 -3.27 -4.73
CA LEU A 24 16.11 -3.48 -6.05
C LEU A 24 15.22 -4.72 -6.09
N ALA A 25 15.68 -5.84 -5.51
CA ALA A 25 14.90 -7.08 -5.43
C ALA A 25 13.62 -6.91 -4.58
N SER A 26 13.72 -6.23 -3.44
CA SER A 26 12.58 -5.94 -2.57
C SER A 26 11.54 -5.06 -3.27
N LEU A 27 12.00 -3.97 -3.93
CA LEU A 27 11.13 -3.08 -4.68
C LEU A 27 10.44 -3.83 -5.81
N TRP A 28 11.19 -4.56 -6.62
CA TRP A 28 10.63 -5.35 -7.73
C TRP A 28 9.64 -6.40 -7.25
N GLY A 29 9.96 -7.15 -6.19
CA GLY A 29 9.07 -8.13 -5.60
C GLY A 29 7.75 -7.52 -5.13
N SER A 30 7.80 -6.31 -4.57
CA SER A 30 6.59 -5.59 -4.14
C SER A 30 5.69 -5.24 -5.34
N PHE A 31 6.28 -4.73 -6.42
CA PHE A 31 5.53 -4.41 -7.65
C PHE A 31 4.92 -5.66 -8.30
N ASP A 32 5.67 -6.76 -8.38
CA ASP A 32 5.22 -8.01 -8.97
C ASP A 32 4.05 -8.63 -8.18
N VAL A 33 4.15 -8.66 -6.84
CA VAL A 33 3.09 -9.21 -5.99
C VAL A 33 1.84 -8.32 -6.02
N LEU A 34 1.97 -7.00 -5.86
CA LEU A 34 0.84 -6.08 -5.89
C LEU A 34 0.16 -6.05 -7.27
N GLY A 35 0.94 -6.18 -8.35
CA GLY A 35 0.43 -6.25 -9.72
C GLY A 35 -0.46 -7.47 -9.98
N ARG A 36 -0.31 -8.55 -9.20
CA ARG A 36 -1.17 -9.74 -9.24
C ARG A 36 -2.44 -9.63 -8.37
N GLY A 37 -2.63 -8.51 -7.68
CA GLY A 37 -3.78 -8.27 -6.80
C GLY A 37 -5.10 -8.11 -7.55
N ARG A 38 -6.23 -8.21 -6.82
CA ARG A 38 -7.59 -8.19 -7.41
C ARG A 38 -8.16 -6.80 -7.69
N ILE A 39 -7.47 -5.74 -7.29
CA ILE A 39 -7.90 -4.35 -7.50
C ILE A 39 -7.92 -4.00 -9.00
N GLY A 40 -7.06 -4.65 -9.79
CA GLY A 40 -6.91 -4.41 -11.22
C GLY A 40 -6.07 -3.17 -11.52
N ALA A 41 -5.41 -3.17 -12.69
CA ALA A 41 -4.42 -2.14 -13.03
C ALA A 41 -5.00 -0.72 -13.05
N LYS A 42 -6.14 -0.50 -13.72
CA LYS A 42 -6.76 0.83 -13.83
C LYS A 42 -7.05 1.46 -12.47
N LEU A 43 -7.75 0.73 -11.58
CA LEU A 43 -8.10 1.22 -10.26
C LEU A 43 -6.87 1.39 -9.36
N GLY A 44 -5.89 0.48 -9.46
CA GLY A 44 -4.63 0.60 -8.73
C GLY A 44 -3.88 1.89 -9.07
N GLU A 45 -3.79 2.24 -10.35
CA GLU A 45 -3.14 3.47 -10.80
C GLU A 45 -3.93 4.74 -10.41
N GLN A 46 -5.27 4.68 -10.41
CA GLN A 46 -6.13 5.76 -9.89
C GLN A 46 -5.89 6.03 -8.40
N ILE A 47 -5.76 4.96 -7.60
CA ILE A 47 -5.38 5.08 -6.19
C ILE A 47 -3.97 5.67 -6.06
N ALA A 48 -3.03 5.19 -6.87
CA ALA A 48 -1.65 5.65 -6.82
C ALA A 48 -1.50 7.15 -7.11
N VAL A 49 -2.23 7.71 -8.08
CA VAL A 49 -2.20 9.17 -8.34
C VAL A 49 -2.83 9.98 -7.22
N ALA A 50 -3.91 9.49 -6.58
CA ALA A 50 -4.49 10.14 -5.41
C ALA A 50 -3.48 10.21 -4.25
N VAL A 51 -2.83 9.09 -3.95
CA VAL A 51 -1.80 9.01 -2.90
C VAL A 51 -0.58 9.86 -3.25
N ALA A 52 -0.13 9.83 -4.50
CA ALA A 52 1.01 10.63 -4.97
C ALA A 52 0.78 12.14 -4.80
N ASP A 53 -0.44 12.60 -5.07
CA ASP A 53 -0.84 14.00 -4.91
C ASP A 53 -0.78 14.44 -3.44
N ARG A 54 -1.35 13.62 -2.53
CA ARG A 54 -1.35 13.90 -1.07
C ARG A 54 0.06 13.86 -0.47
N ASN A 55 0.92 12.99 -1.00
CA ASN A 55 2.32 12.91 -0.58
C ASN A 55 3.23 13.91 -1.29
N HIS A 56 2.69 14.77 -2.17
CA HIS A 56 3.44 15.71 -2.99
C HIS A 56 4.59 15.06 -3.80
N CYS A 57 4.41 13.80 -4.24
CA CYS A 57 5.40 13.08 -5.02
C CYS A 57 5.22 13.39 -6.52
N ALA A 58 5.93 14.39 -7.03
CA ALA A 58 5.85 14.78 -8.45
C ALA A 58 6.21 13.64 -9.42
N TYR A 59 7.24 12.85 -9.10
CA TYR A 59 7.63 11.70 -9.92
C TYR A 59 6.52 10.63 -9.97
N CYS A 60 5.98 10.27 -8.81
CA CYS A 60 4.93 9.27 -8.68
C CYS A 60 3.68 9.72 -9.43
N LEU A 61 3.28 10.99 -9.26
CA LEU A 61 2.12 11.55 -9.93
C LEU A 61 2.25 11.45 -11.45
N ALA A 62 3.40 11.86 -12.01
CA ALA A 62 3.66 11.75 -13.45
C ALA A 62 3.68 10.29 -13.93
N ALA A 63 4.40 9.41 -13.22
CA ALA A 63 4.54 8.02 -13.60
C ALA A 63 3.20 7.26 -13.57
N HIS A 64 2.45 7.38 -12.49
CA HIS A 64 1.17 6.68 -12.32
C HIS A 64 0.06 7.27 -13.21
N THR A 65 0.12 8.55 -13.58
CA THR A 65 -0.79 9.11 -14.60
C THR A 65 -0.62 8.40 -15.93
N VAL A 66 0.63 8.22 -16.39
CA VAL A 66 0.92 7.53 -17.66
C VAL A 66 0.58 6.04 -17.58
N LEU A 67 0.86 5.38 -16.46
CA LEU A 67 0.52 3.97 -16.26
C LEU A 67 -1.00 3.75 -16.22
N GLY A 68 -1.75 4.62 -15.55
CA GLY A 68 -3.21 4.58 -15.53
C GLY A 68 -3.82 4.75 -16.92
N GLN A 69 -3.28 5.65 -17.74
CA GLN A 69 -3.70 5.80 -19.14
C GLN A 69 -3.43 4.53 -19.96
N LYS A 70 -2.25 3.92 -19.78
CA LYS A 70 -1.93 2.62 -20.42
C LYS A 70 -2.83 1.49 -19.94
N ALA A 71 -3.34 1.56 -18.71
CA ALA A 71 -4.30 0.62 -18.14
C ALA A 71 -5.76 0.91 -18.57
N GLY A 72 -6.00 1.91 -19.43
CA GLY A 72 -7.32 2.22 -19.99
C GLY A 72 -8.10 3.30 -19.22
N ALA A 73 -7.46 4.09 -18.36
CA ALA A 73 -8.04 5.31 -17.82
C ALA A 73 -7.95 6.45 -18.84
N THR A 74 -8.99 7.27 -18.91
CA THR A 74 -8.95 8.55 -19.65
C THR A 74 -8.18 9.59 -18.84
N SER A 75 -7.67 10.64 -19.51
CA SER A 75 -7.03 11.77 -18.81
C SER A 75 -7.97 12.45 -17.81
N ALA A 76 -9.28 12.49 -18.11
CA ALA A 76 -10.28 13.04 -17.20
C ALA A 76 -10.45 12.17 -15.95
N GLU A 77 -10.51 10.83 -16.11
CA GLU A 77 -10.57 9.90 -14.98
C GLU A 77 -9.31 10.00 -14.10
N MET A 78 -8.12 10.18 -14.69
CA MET A 78 -6.89 10.36 -13.91
C MET A 78 -6.87 11.70 -13.17
N ALA A 79 -7.34 12.79 -13.79
CA ALA A 79 -7.44 14.09 -13.15
C ALA A 79 -8.46 14.09 -11.99
N GLU A 80 -9.59 13.40 -12.13
CA GLU A 80 -10.55 13.22 -11.05
C GLU A 80 -10.01 12.29 -9.95
N ALA A 81 -9.35 11.20 -10.32
CA ALA A 81 -8.71 10.30 -9.36
C ALA A 81 -7.61 11.02 -8.55
N GLN A 82 -6.81 11.89 -9.17
CA GLN A 82 -5.86 12.74 -8.48
C GLN A 82 -6.54 13.59 -7.38
N ARG A 83 -7.77 14.07 -7.64
CA ARG A 83 -8.57 14.81 -6.64
C ARG A 83 -9.26 13.89 -5.61
N GLY A 84 -9.14 12.58 -5.76
CA GLY A 84 -9.80 11.58 -4.91
C GLY A 84 -11.26 11.32 -5.29
N ARG A 85 -11.65 11.59 -6.55
CA ARG A 85 -13.05 11.52 -7.02
C ARG A 85 -13.23 10.56 -8.19
N SER A 86 -14.43 10.00 -8.31
CA SER A 86 -14.86 9.22 -9.48
C SER A 86 -16.38 9.24 -9.57
N THR A 87 -16.91 9.11 -10.79
CA THR A 87 -18.35 8.89 -11.03
C THR A 87 -18.74 7.41 -10.87
N ASP A 88 -17.77 6.49 -10.93
CA ASP A 88 -18.00 5.08 -10.62
C ASP A 88 -18.02 4.89 -9.09
N PRO A 89 -19.12 4.38 -8.49
CA PRO A 89 -19.25 4.28 -7.04
C PRO A 89 -18.17 3.41 -6.38
N LYS A 90 -17.74 2.33 -7.04
CA LYS A 90 -16.72 1.41 -6.49
C LYS A 90 -15.34 2.10 -6.44
N THR A 91 -14.98 2.78 -7.52
CA THR A 91 -13.74 3.57 -7.60
C THR A 91 -13.77 4.74 -6.61
N ALA A 92 -14.90 5.44 -6.50
CA ALA A 92 -15.05 6.55 -5.56
C ALA A 92 -14.83 6.11 -4.11
N ALA A 93 -15.42 4.99 -3.70
CA ALA A 93 -15.22 4.42 -2.36
C ALA A 93 -13.75 4.05 -2.10
N ALA A 94 -13.09 3.41 -3.08
CA ALA A 94 -11.68 3.04 -2.95
C ALA A 94 -10.75 4.26 -2.85
N LEU A 95 -11.01 5.31 -3.63
CA LEU A 95 -10.25 6.56 -3.58
C LEU A 95 -10.46 7.29 -2.24
N ALA A 96 -11.70 7.40 -1.79
CA ALA A 96 -12.01 8.03 -0.51
C ALA A 96 -11.30 7.31 0.65
N PHE A 97 -11.32 5.98 0.65
CA PHE A 97 -10.60 5.18 1.63
C PHE A 97 -9.09 5.40 1.57
N ALA A 98 -8.47 5.31 0.39
CA ALA A 98 -7.03 5.50 0.24
C ALA A 98 -6.57 6.90 0.67
N VAL A 99 -7.32 7.94 0.30
CA VAL A 99 -7.06 9.32 0.71
C VAL A 99 -7.14 9.44 2.23
N LYS A 100 -8.19 8.89 2.85
CA LYS A 100 -8.34 8.90 4.32
C LYS A 100 -7.20 8.18 5.03
N VAL A 101 -6.74 7.02 4.53
CA VAL A 101 -5.59 6.30 5.09
C VAL A 101 -4.34 7.19 5.11
N VAL A 102 -4.06 7.89 4.00
CA VAL A 102 -2.87 8.74 3.88
C VAL A 102 -2.98 9.98 4.75
N GLU A 103 -4.12 10.69 4.71
CA GLU A 103 -4.32 11.95 5.43
C GLU A 103 -4.41 11.73 6.95
N CYS A 104 -5.08 10.66 7.39
CA CYS A 104 -5.21 10.33 8.81
C CYS A 104 -4.04 9.49 9.34
N ARG A 105 -2.98 9.23 8.55
CA ARG A 105 -1.86 8.35 8.93
C ARG A 105 -2.34 6.99 9.49
N ALA A 106 -3.35 6.42 8.85
CA ALA A 106 -4.05 5.20 9.25
C ALA A 106 -4.80 5.25 10.60
N ALA A 107 -5.01 6.42 11.20
CA ALA A 107 -5.94 6.60 12.32
C ALA A 107 -7.40 6.63 11.81
N ILE A 108 -7.90 5.48 11.35
CA ILE A 108 -9.29 5.31 10.92
C ILE A 108 -10.10 4.78 12.09
N GLU A 109 -11.05 5.58 12.60
CA GLU A 109 -11.95 5.19 13.68
C GLU A 109 -12.92 4.08 13.25
N THR A 110 -13.34 3.25 14.19
CA THR A 110 -14.12 2.02 13.97
C THR A 110 -15.49 2.23 13.31
N ALA A 111 -16.00 3.47 13.24
CA ALA A 111 -17.27 3.80 12.61
C ALA A 111 -17.28 3.59 11.08
N ASP A 112 -16.11 3.59 10.42
CA ASP A 112 -15.97 3.31 8.97
C ASP A 112 -15.80 1.81 8.64
N ALA A 113 -15.77 0.94 9.66
CA ALA A 113 -15.56 -0.49 9.48
C ALA A 113 -16.66 -1.14 8.63
N ALA A 114 -17.89 -0.61 8.63
CA ALA A 114 -19.01 -1.13 7.86
C ALA A 114 -18.81 -0.99 6.33
N ASP A 115 -18.17 0.09 5.88
CA ASP A 115 -17.84 0.31 4.46
C ASP A 115 -16.57 -0.45 4.06
N ILE A 116 -15.62 -0.58 4.99
CA ILE A 116 -14.42 -1.40 4.85
C ILE A 116 -14.75 -2.90 4.78
N GLU A 117 -15.76 -3.37 5.51
CA GLU A 117 -16.11 -4.80 5.53
C GLU A 117 -16.47 -5.29 4.13
N ARG A 118 -17.16 -4.45 3.34
CA ARG A 118 -17.54 -4.76 1.96
C ARG A 118 -16.33 -4.86 1.01
N TRP A 119 -15.24 -4.15 1.30
CA TRP A 119 -13.96 -4.23 0.58
C TRP A 119 -13.07 -5.39 1.09
N LEU A 120 -13.06 -5.65 2.40
CA LEU A 120 -12.32 -6.74 3.03
C LEU A 120 -12.88 -8.13 2.71
N ILE A 121 -14.13 -8.27 2.26
CA ILE A 121 -14.66 -9.54 1.73
C ILE A 121 -13.75 -10.09 0.61
N GLY A 122 -13.05 -9.24 -0.15
CA GLY A 122 -12.04 -9.67 -1.11
C GLY A 122 -10.80 -10.32 -0.46
N HIS A 123 -10.29 -9.74 0.63
CA HIS A 123 -9.17 -10.29 1.40
C HIS A 123 -9.57 -11.51 2.24
N ALA A 124 -10.83 -11.62 2.67
CA ALA A 124 -11.34 -12.79 3.38
C ALA A 124 -11.18 -14.09 2.55
N SER A 125 -11.31 -14.01 1.22
CA SER A 125 -11.03 -15.14 0.33
C SER A 125 -9.54 -15.52 0.26
N GLU A 126 -8.62 -14.56 0.44
CA GLU A 126 -7.17 -14.83 0.52
C GLU A 126 -6.77 -15.40 1.88
N ILE A 127 -7.35 -14.88 2.96
CA ILE A 127 -7.18 -15.37 4.33
C ILE A 127 -7.71 -16.82 4.45
N ALA A 128 -8.88 -17.09 3.88
CA ALA A 128 -9.43 -18.44 3.82
C ALA A 128 -8.58 -19.38 2.95
N ALA A 129 -8.02 -18.90 1.83
CA ALA A 129 -7.09 -19.68 1.00
C ALA A 129 -5.77 -20.01 1.72
N ALA A 130 -5.36 -19.19 2.69
CA ALA A 130 -4.24 -19.48 3.60
C ALA A 130 -4.63 -20.40 4.77
N GLY A 131 -5.87 -20.90 4.81
CA GLY A 131 -6.38 -21.79 5.85
C GLY A 131 -6.73 -21.11 7.17
N LEU A 132 -6.79 -19.78 7.20
CA LEU A 132 -7.12 -19.00 8.40
C LEU A 132 -8.63 -18.69 8.42
N ASP A 133 -9.31 -18.94 9.54
CA ASP A 133 -10.73 -18.61 9.70
C ASP A 133 -10.89 -17.11 10.04
N PRO A 134 -11.52 -16.30 9.17
CA PRO A 134 -11.71 -14.87 9.42
C PRO A 134 -12.55 -14.57 10.68
N ARG A 135 -13.46 -15.47 11.07
CA ARG A 135 -14.28 -15.30 12.28
C ARG A 135 -13.44 -15.46 13.53
N LYS A 136 -12.54 -16.45 13.51
CA LYS A 136 -11.59 -16.66 14.61
C LYS A 136 -10.60 -15.50 14.70
N LEU A 137 -10.09 -15.02 13.57
CA LEU A 137 -9.21 -13.84 13.53
C LEU A 137 -9.89 -12.58 14.09
N ARG A 138 -11.18 -12.37 13.82
CA ARG A 138 -11.96 -11.28 14.43
C ARG A 138 -12.10 -11.46 15.93
N ALA A 139 -12.50 -12.64 16.39
CA ALA A 139 -12.62 -12.94 17.82
C ALA A 139 -11.27 -12.77 18.56
N ASP A 140 -10.18 -13.27 17.99
CA ASP A 140 -8.84 -13.12 18.54
C ASP A 140 -8.40 -11.65 18.54
N SER A 141 -8.76 -10.87 17.52
CA SER A 141 -8.48 -9.43 17.46
C SER A 141 -9.27 -8.63 18.50
N GLU A 142 -10.53 -8.98 18.75
CA GLU A 142 -11.34 -8.38 19.81
C GLU A 142 -10.79 -8.76 21.20
N GLN A 143 -10.41 -10.02 21.38
CA GLN A 143 -9.92 -10.55 22.65
C GLN A 143 -8.51 -10.07 23.01
N HIS A 144 -7.64 -9.89 22.01
CA HIS A 144 -6.21 -9.65 22.23
C HIS A 144 -5.70 -8.34 21.64
N GLY A 145 -6.47 -7.66 20.79
CA GLY A 145 -6.00 -6.53 19.98
C GLY A 145 -5.39 -5.39 20.81
N LEU A 146 -6.01 -5.01 21.92
CA LEU A 146 -5.48 -3.96 22.80
C LEU A 146 -4.13 -4.35 23.43
N ARG A 147 -4.03 -5.57 23.98
CA ARG A 147 -2.77 -6.06 24.56
C ARG A 147 -1.68 -6.25 23.52
N LEU A 148 -2.02 -6.75 22.34
CA LEU A 148 -1.07 -6.96 21.26
C LEU A 148 -0.54 -5.62 20.74
N ARG A 149 -1.40 -4.59 20.65
CA ARG A 149 -1.01 -3.22 20.28
C ARG A 149 -0.06 -2.61 21.30
N GLU A 150 -0.36 -2.75 22.59
CA GLU A 150 0.52 -2.26 23.67
C GLU A 150 1.85 -2.99 23.71
N ALA A 151 1.84 -4.32 23.55
CA ALA A 151 3.04 -5.13 23.49
C ALA A 151 3.90 -4.79 22.25
N GLY A 152 3.26 -4.60 21.09
CA GLY A 152 3.94 -4.19 19.86
C GLY A 152 4.56 -2.80 19.96
N ALA A 153 3.84 -1.83 20.53
CA ALA A 153 4.37 -0.48 20.75
C ALA A 153 5.58 -0.50 21.70
N ARG A 154 5.53 -1.32 22.75
CA ARG A 154 6.62 -1.49 23.71
C ARG A 154 7.83 -2.19 23.09
N LEU A 155 7.63 -3.27 22.34
CA LEU A 155 8.69 -3.93 21.57
C LEU A 155 9.42 -2.94 20.66
N PHE A 156 8.67 -2.10 19.95
CA PHE A 156 9.24 -1.14 19.01
C PHE A 156 9.99 -0.01 19.72
N ALA A 157 9.46 0.47 20.85
CA ALA A 157 10.14 1.46 21.69
C ALA A 157 11.44 0.91 22.29
N ASP A 158 11.42 -0.32 22.80
CA ASP A 158 12.59 -1.01 23.35
C ASP A 158 13.66 -1.23 22.28
N TRP A 159 13.24 -1.60 21.07
CA TRP A 159 14.13 -1.73 19.93
C TRP A 159 14.75 -0.38 19.53
N LEU A 160 13.96 0.70 19.42
CA LEU A 160 14.48 2.04 19.11
C LEU A 160 15.49 2.51 20.16
N ALA A 161 15.17 2.36 21.45
CA ALA A 161 16.07 2.69 22.55
C ALA A 161 17.37 1.85 22.51
N SER A 162 17.33 0.66 21.92
CA SER A 162 18.52 -0.17 21.74
C SER A 162 19.48 0.37 20.67
N LEU A 163 18.99 1.18 19.73
CA LEU A 163 19.78 1.79 18.65
C LEU A 163 20.54 3.05 19.11
N ASP A 164 20.06 3.74 20.14
CA ASP A 164 20.70 4.94 20.71
C ASP A 164 21.83 4.62 21.71
N ARG A 165 22.03 3.34 22.04
CA ARG A 165 23.17 2.91 22.86
C ARG A 165 24.44 2.92 22.01
N PRO A 166 25.51 3.66 22.40
CA PRO A 166 26.76 3.61 21.66
C PRO A 166 27.29 2.17 21.66
N SER A 167 27.64 1.67 20.48
CA SER A 167 28.19 0.33 20.29
C SER A 167 29.53 0.19 21.02
N SER A 168 29.50 -0.41 22.21
CA SER A 168 30.72 -0.85 22.89
C SER A 168 31.18 -2.17 22.29
N GLY A 169 32.03 -2.13 21.27
CA GLY A 169 32.80 -3.30 20.83
C GLY A 169 32.95 -3.40 19.32
N GLY A 170 34.21 -3.38 18.87
CA GLY A 170 34.61 -3.41 17.47
C GLY A 170 34.43 -4.76 16.77
N CYS A 171 34.70 -4.70 15.46
CA CYS A 171 34.73 -5.76 14.44
C CYS A 171 35.37 -7.09 14.89
N PRO A 172 35.00 -8.19 14.20
CA PRO A 172 35.63 -8.51 12.92
C PRO A 172 34.78 -8.19 11.69
#